data_AF-A0A7L5BRY8-F1
#
_entry.id   AF-A0A7L5BRY8-F1
#
_cell.length_a   1.000
_cell.length_b   1.000
_cell.length_c   1.000
_cell.angle_alpha   90.00
_cell.angle_beta   90.00
_cell.angle_gamma   90.00
#
_symmetry.space_group_name_H-M   'P 1'
#
loop_
_entity.id
_entity.type
_entity.pdbx_description
1 polymer ?
#
loop_
_entity_poly.entity_id
_entity_poly.type
_entity_poly.pdbx_seq_one_letter_code
_entity_poly.pdbx_strand_id
1 'polypeptide(L)'
;MFEAVSEDELEMSEDEAEFVVSPDVLVDDLVVENDPFQVTYESASLVGGPVLKIQKALAEPVALALTELERVRGPVDNFVADSLGVEVSELGGLLHAGQVDGVGLALHKALRAESIIVGDLMGVGKGRQLAALARAAFKEDRPVLFFTDNASLFTDFVARDLATVMRKPANELPQFIKPYIVNSSKDASILDPIFRGAATWRGFRFPGIAIVCQT
;
A
#
# COMPACT_ATOMS: atom_id res chain seq x y z
N MET A 1 74.18 25.32 14.50
CA MET A 1 74.37 26.07 13.25
C MET A 1 73.93 25.16 12.12
N PHE A 2 73.21 25.71 11.13
CA PHE A 2 72.45 25.10 10.02
C PHE A 2 71.02 24.69 10.40
N GLU A 3 70.02 25.58 10.24
CA GLU A 3 69.27 26.02 9.02
C GLU A 3 68.18 25.00 8.63
N ALA A 4 66.92 25.28 8.94
CA ALA A 4 65.93 26.05 8.15
C ALA A 4 65.31 25.18 7.04
N VAL A 5 64.05 24.78 7.24
CA VAL A 5 63.21 24.12 6.23
C VAL A 5 62.44 25.23 5.52
N SER A 6 62.69 25.42 4.23
CA SER A 6 61.89 26.27 3.36
C SER A 6 60.76 25.48 2.72
N GLU A 7 59.57 26.08 2.73
CA GLU A 7 58.42 25.73 1.91
C GLU A 7 58.72 26.06 0.42
N ASP A 8 57.89 25.50 -0.46
CA ASP A 8 57.85 25.64 -1.93
C ASP A 8 58.73 24.69 -2.75
N GLU A 9 58.10 23.60 -3.25
CA GLU A 9 57.89 23.43 -4.69
C GLU A 9 56.78 22.38 -4.92
N LEU A 10 55.63 22.88 -5.39
CA LEU A 10 54.51 22.12 -5.93
C LEU A 10 54.87 21.63 -7.33
N GLU A 11 55.02 20.33 -7.52
CA GLU A 11 54.89 19.71 -8.85
C GLU A 11 53.74 18.71 -8.83
N MET A 12 52.65 19.10 -9.49
CA MET A 12 51.50 18.27 -9.80
C MET A 12 51.85 17.41 -11.03
N SER A 13 51.85 16.10 -10.89
CA SER A 13 51.91 15.18 -12.04
C SER A 13 50.54 15.10 -12.72
N GLU A 14 50.50 15.53 -13.97
CA GLU A 14 49.38 15.37 -14.90
C GLU A 14 49.25 13.89 -15.31
N ASP A 15 48.33 13.16 -14.68
CA ASP A 15 47.82 11.90 -15.23
C ASP A 15 46.36 12.12 -15.64
N GLU A 16 46.20 12.53 -16.90
CA GLU A 16 44.93 12.50 -17.64
C GLU A 16 44.49 11.04 -17.82
N ALA A 17 43.77 10.51 -16.82
CA ALA A 17 43.02 9.28 -16.99
C ALA A 17 41.72 9.61 -17.74
N GLU A 18 41.72 9.30 -19.03
CA GLU A 18 40.62 9.41 -19.98
C GLU A 18 39.34 8.72 -19.42
N PHE A 19 38.41 9.50 -18.87
CA PHE A 19 37.14 9.01 -18.34
C PHE A 19 36.17 8.74 -19.50
N VAL A 20 36.18 7.51 -20.00
CA VAL A 20 35.22 7.03 -21.00
C VAL A 20 33.85 6.88 -20.35
N VAL A 21 32.94 7.83 -20.61
CA VAL A 21 31.54 7.74 -20.19
C VAL A 21 30.80 6.76 -21.11
N SER A 22 30.47 5.57 -20.61
CA SER A 22 29.52 4.67 -21.29
C SER A 22 28.09 5.17 -21.07
N PRO A 23 27.27 5.31 -22.12
CA PRO A 23 25.93 5.88 -22.01
C PRO A 23 24.87 4.80 -21.74
N ASP A 24 25.04 3.94 -20.74
CA ASP A 24 24.05 2.88 -20.43
C ASP A 24 23.96 2.55 -18.93
N VAL A 25 23.93 3.58 -18.06
CA VAL A 25 23.45 3.42 -16.68
C VAL A 25 22.35 4.44 -16.45
N LEU A 26 21.09 3.96 -16.47
CA LEU A 26 19.96 4.72 -15.94
C LEU A 26 20.18 4.87 -14.43
N VAL A 27 20.67 6.04 -14.04
CA VAL A 27 20.87 6.43 -12.65
C VAL A 27 19.52 6.80 -12.05
N ASP A 28 18.66 5.81 -11.77
CA ASP A 28 17.38 6.02 -11.08
C ASP A 28 17.32 5.35 -9.69
N ASP A 29 18.42 4.74 -9.24
CA ASP A 29 18.53 4.08 -7.92
C ASP A 29 19.55 4.76 -6.99
N LEU A 30 19.91 6.03 -7.23
CA LEU A 30 20.57 6.81 -6.19
C LEU A 30 19.52 7.20 -5.15
N VAL A 31 19.53 6.49 -4.03
CA VAL A 31 18.98 6.95 -2.75
C VAL A 31 19.56 8.34 -2.49
N VAL A 32 18.79 9.38 -2.83
CA VAL A 32 19.13 10.75 -2.44
C VAL A 32 18.94 10.82 -0.93
N GLU A 33 20.03 10.68 -0.17
CA GLU A 33 20.02 10.72 1.30
C GLU A 33 19.46 12.05 1.87
N ASN A 34 19.20 13.06 1.03
CA ASN A 34 18.54 14.32 1.38
C ASN A 34 17.59 14.82 0.27
N ASP A 35 16.50 14.10 -0.02
CA ASP A 35 15.38 14.71 -0.77
C ASP A 35 14.74 15.80 0.11
N PRO A 36 14.78 17.09 -0.28
CA PRO A 36 14.26 18.19 0.54
C PRO A 36 12.74 18.12 0.75
N PHE A 37 12.03 17.31 -0.04
CA PHE A 37 10.58 17.17 0.01
C PHE A 37 10.11 15.89 0.69
N GLN A 38 11.01 15.00 1.10
CA GLN A 38 10.66 13.76 1.78
C GLN A 38 11.31 13.65 3.16
N VAL A 39 10.60 13.02 4.08
CA VAL A 39 11.08 12.69 5.42
C VAL A 39 10.82 11.21 5.69
N THR A 40 11.49 10.67 6.70
CA THR A 40 11.18 9.31 7.18
C THR A 40 9.75 9.30 7.72
N TYR A 41 8.98 8.31 7.32
CA TYR A 41 7.65 8.08 7.84
C TYR A 41 7.75 7.51 9.26
N GLU A 42 7.05 8.14 10.20
CA GLU A 42 6.94 7.68 11.58
C GLU A 42 5.58 7.00 11.74
N SER A 43 5.59 5.68 11.98
CA SER A 43 4.36 4.90 12.16
C SER A 43 3.82 5.02 13.59
N ALA A 44 2.50 4.99 13.72
CA ALA A 44 1.83 4.80 15.02
C ALA A 44 1.78 3.31 15.39
N SER A 45 1.60 2.46 14.39
CA SER A 45 1.69 1.00 14.53
C SER A 45 3.06 0.58 15.09
N LEU A 46 3.03 -0.38 16.02
CA LEU A 46 4.21 -0.99 16.61
C LEU A 46 4.63 -2.27 15.86
N VAL A 47 3.88 -2.63 14.82
CA VAL A 47 4.24 -3.72 13.92
C VAL A 47 5.57 -3.39 13.22
N GLY A 48 6.43 -4.38 13.06
CA GLY A 48 7.69 -4.19 12.31
C GLY A 48 7.45 -3.87 10.83
N GLY A 49 8.50 -3.48 10.12
CA GLY A 49 8.36 -3.17 8.71
C GLY A 49 9.59 -2.53 8.07
N PRO A 50 9.54 -2.32 6.75
CA PRO A 50 10.53 -1.50 6.06
C PRO A 50 10.43 -0.04 6.51
N VAL A 51 11.55 0.66 6.45
CA VAL A 51 11.57 2.11 6.64
C VAL A 51 10.95 2.76 5.40
N LEU A 52 9.91 3.57 5.61
CA LEU A 52 9.22 4.28 4.53
C LEU A 52 9.57 5.77 4.51
N LYS A 53 9.31 6.38 3.36
CA LYS A 53 9.41 7.82 3.15
C LYS A 53 8.02 8.40 2.87
N ILE A 54 7.80 9.61 3.37
CA ILE A 54 6.58 10.38 3.14
C ILE A 54 6.95 11.79 2.70
N GLN A 55 6.10 12.42 1.88
CA GLN A 55 6.26 13.82 1.56
C GLN A 55 6.18 14.67 2.84
N LYS A 56 7.10 15.62 3.00
CA LYS A 56 7.19 16.48 4.18
C LYS A 56 5.89 17.22 4.48
N ALA A 57 5.17 17.64 3.43
CA ALA A 57 3.88 18.30 3.54
C ALA A 57 2.76 17.40 4.10
N LEU A 58 2.91 16.08 4.03
CA LEU A 58 1.94 15.09 4.52
C LEU A 58 2.33 14.49 5.88
N ALA A 59 3.58 14.61 6.30
CA ALA A 59 4.07 14.00 7.54
C ALA A 59 3.27 14.43 8.78
N GLU A 60 3.18 15.74 9.02
CA GLU A 60 2.44 16.29 10.17
C GLU A 60 0.92 16.03 10.08
N PRO A 61 0.23 16.30 8.95
CA PRO A 61 -1.18 15.97 8.82
C PRO A 61 -1.51 14.49 9.06
N VAL A 62 -0.67 13.57 8.59
CA VAL A 62 -0.86 12.13 8.82
C VAL A 62 -0.64 11.77 10.28
N ALA A 63 0.40 12.31 10.93
CA ALA A 63 0.64 12.09 12.36
C ALA A 63 -0.53 12.58 13.22
N LEU A 64 -1.09 13.75 12.90
CA LEU A 64 -2.29 14.27 13.58
C LEU A 64 -3.51 13.38 13.34
N ALA A 65 -3.69 12.87 12.11
CA ALA A 65 -4.79 11.95 11.79
C ALA A 65 -4.66 10.62 12.55
N LEU A 66 -3.45 10.08 12.70
CA LEU A 66 -3.18 8.87 13.49
C LEU A 66 -3.43 9.11 14.98
N THR A 67 -2.96 10.25 15.50
CA THR A 67 -3.21 10.63 16.90
C THR A 67 -4.71 10.72 17.19
N GLU A 68 -5.47 11.35 16.30
CA GLU A 68 -6.93 11.44 16.43
C GLU A 68 -7.61 10.06 16.33
N LEU A 69 -7.14 9.21 15.41
CA LEU A 69 -7.60 7.83 15.32
C LEU A 69 -7.40 7.11 16.65
N GLU A 70 -6.20 7.17 17.23
CA GLU A 70 -5.89 6.45 18.47
C GLU A 70 -6.66 7.01 19.66
N ARG A 71 -6.89 8.32 19.69
CA ARG A 71 -7.76 8.97 20.69
C ARG A 71 -9.18 8.42 20.65
N VAL A 72 -9.70 8.09 19.47
CA VAL A 72 -11.10 7.65 19.27
C VAL A 72 -11.24 6.13 19.33
N ARG A 73 -10.26 5.38 18.84
CA ARG A 73 -10.34 3.93 18.62
C ARG A 73 -9.39 3.12 19.53
N GLY A 74 -8.52 3.78 20.28
CA GLY A 74 -7.42 3.12 20.98
C GLY A 74 -6.26 2.79 20.02
N PRO A 75 -5.25 2.02 20.48
CA PRO A 75 -4.07 1.71 19.68
C PRO A 75 -4.43 1.15 18.30
N VAL A 76 -3.80 1.69 17.25
CA VAL A 76 -4.16 1.37 15.86
C VAL A 76 -4.05 -0.13 15.55
N ASP A 77 -3.05 -0.80 16.11
CA ASP A 77 -2.85 -2.24 15.95
C ASP A 77 -4.04 -3.05 16.48
N ASN A 78 -4.54 -2.70 17.67
CA ASN A 78 -5.70 -3.38 18.26
C ASN A 78 -6.96 -3.14 17.42
N PHE A 79 -7.16 -1.90 16.97
CA PHE A 79 -8.32 -1.53 16.15
C PHE A 79 -8.31 -2.26 14.80
N VAL A 80 -7.17 -2.33 14.12
CA VAL A 80 -7.04 -3.03 12.84
C VAL A 80 -7.17 -4.55 13.03
N ALA A 81 -6.52 -5.13 14.05
CA ALA A 81 -6.61 -6.56 14.33
C ALA A 81 -8.07 -7.00 14.58
N ASP A 82 -8.80 -6.26 15.43
CA ASP A 82 -10.21 -6.51 15.67
C ASP A 82 -11.01 -6.38 14.37
N SER A 83 -10.83 -5.29 13.61
CA SER A 83 -11.55 -5.09 12.35
C SER A 83 -11.32 -6.21 11.33
N LEU A 84 -10.12 -6.78 11.28
CA LEU A 84 -9.78 -7.91 10.42
C LEU A 84 -10.18 -9.29 10.99
N GLY A 85 -10.52 -9.35 12.29
CA GLY A 85 -10.78 -10.61 12.99
C GLY A 85 -9.52 -11.48 13.07
N VAL A 86 -8.41 -10.90 13.49
CA VAL A 86 -7.13 -11.59 13.78
C VAL A 86 -6.63 -11.19 15.16
N GLU A 87 -5.69 -11.97 15.69
CA GLU A 87 -4.95 -11.56 16.88
C GLU A 87 -3.95 -10.45 16.53
N VAL A 88 -3.64 -9.57 17.49
CA VAL A 88 -2.69 -8.45 17.27
C VAL A 88 -1.30 -8.96 16.90
N SER A 89 -0.88 -10.07 17.53
CA SER A 89 0.41 -10.74 17.26
C SER A 89 0.53 -11.26 15.82
N GLU A 90 -0.59 -11.40 15.12
CA GLU A 90 -0.66 -11.92 13.76
C GLU A 90 -0.51 -10.85 12.69
N LEU A 91 -0.69 -9.56 13.05
CA LEU A 91 -0.68 -8.44 12.11
C LEU A 91 0.62 -8.32 11.33
N GLY A 92 1.77 -8.50 11.99
CA GLY A 92 3.08 -8.39 11.33
C GLY A 92 3.33 -9.45 10.25
N GLY A 93 2.57 -10.55 10.26
CA GLY A 93 2.59 -11.52 9.16
C GLY A 93 1.71 -11.12 7.97
N LEU A 94 0.86 -10.10 8.13
CA LEU A 94 -0.11 -9.65 7.13
C LEU A 94 0.29 -8.30 6.53
N LEU A 95 0.63 -7.34 7.38
CA LEU A 95 0.85 -5.94 7.03
C LEU A 95 2.11 -5.44 7.73
N HIS A 96 2.82 -4.52 7.11
CA HIS A 96 3.87 -3.76 7.81
C HIS A 96 3.27 -2.53 8.51
N ALA A 97 4.05 -1.87 9.37
CA ALA A 97 3.61 -0.73 10.19
C ALA A 97 2.80 0.33 9.42
N GLY A 98 3.35 0.86 8.31
CA GLY A 98 2.68 1.91 7.53
C GLY A 98 1.41 1.43 6.84
N GLN A 99 1.33 0.14 6.48
CA GLN A 99 0.10 -0.46 5.96
C GLN A 99 -0.96 -0.60 7.05
N VAL A 100 -0.58 -0.94 8.29
CA VAL A 100 -1.51 -1.00 9.43
C VAL A 100 -2.09 0.38 9.70
N ASP A 101 -1.25 1.41 9.73
CA ASP A 101 -1.66 2.81 9.89
C ASP A 101 -2.64 3.25 8.78
N GLY A 102 -2.29 2.99 7.52
CA GLY A 102 -3.15 3.31 6.37
C GLY A 102 -4.51 2.62 6.42
N VAL A 103 -4.52 1.32 6.76
CA VAL A 103 -5.76 0.54 6.94
C VAL A 103 -6.58 1.08 8.12
N GLY A 104 -5.94 1.41 9.23
CA GLY A 104 -6.60 2.01 10.39
C GLY A 104 -7.31 3.31 10.02
N LEU A 105 -6.61 4.24 9.36
CA LEU A 105 -7.19 5.51 8.90
C LEU A 105 -8.36 5.27 7.93
N ALA A 106 -8.19 4.34 6.99
CA ALA A 106 -9.22 3.98 6.03
C ALA A 106 -10.49 3.43 6.70
N LEU A 107 -10.34 2.50 7.66
CA LEU A 107 -11.46 1.96 8.44
C LEU A 107 -12.13 3.02 9.30
N HIS A 108 -11.34 3.87 9.96
CA HIS A 108 -11.85 4.97 10.76
C HIS A 108 -12.73 5.92 9.91
N LYS A 109 -12.30 6.23 8.69
CA LYS A 109 -13.05 7.05 7.72
C LYS A 109 -14.28 6.33 7.18
N ALA A 110 -14.16 5.07 6.82
CA ALA A 110 -15.27 4.27 6.31
C ALA A 110 -16.43 4.18 7.32
N LEU A 111 -16.13 4.05 8.62
CA LEU A 111 -17.13 4.06 9.70
C LEU A 111 -17.87 5.40 9.85
N ARG A 112 -17.37 6.47 9.22
CA ARG A 112 -17.99 7.80 9.17
C ARG A 112 -18.60 8.11 7.80
N ALA A 113 -18.73 7.10 6.93
CA ALA A 113 -19.13 7.27 5.53
C ALA A 113 -18.24 8.25 4.74
N GLU A 114 -16.96 8.35 5.13
CA GLU A 114 -15.92 9.10 4.43
C GLU A 114 -15.02 8.14 3.64
N SER A 115 -14.34 8.64 2.61
CA SER A 115 -13.38 7.89 1.80
C SER A 115 -11.94 8.37 2.01
N ILE A 116 -10.98 7.55 1.59
CA ILE A 116 -9.55 7.86 1.60
C ILE A 116 -8.94 7.57 0.22
N ILE A 117 -7.86 8.28 -0.10
CA ILE A 117 -7.01 8.00 -1.26
C ILE A 117 -5.70 7.43 -0.73
N VAL A 118 -5.33 6.23 -1.19
CA VAL A 118 -4.04 5.60 -0.86
C VAL A 118 -3.05 5.91 -1.98
N GLY A 119 -2.18 6.89 -1.75
CA GLY A 119 -1.27 7.47 -2.73
C GLY A 119 0.18 6.98 -2.65
N ASP A 120 0.45 5.83 -2.02
CA ASP A 120 1.82 5.34 -1.86
C ASP A 120 2.53 5.12 -3.20
N LEU A 121 3.84 4.96 -3.19
CA LEU A 121 4.60 4.59 -4.39
C LEU A 121 4.35 3.13 -4.80
N MET A 122 4.74 2.77 -6.03
CA MET A 122 4.72 1.37 -6.47
C MET A 122 5.63 0.53 -5.57
N GLY A 123 5.27 -0.75 -5.36
CA GLY A 123 6.04 -1.66 -4.50
C GLY A 123 5.78 -1.53 -2.99
N VAL A 124 5.21 -0.42 -2.49
CA VAL A 124 4.89 -0.23 -1.05
C VAL A 124 3.79 -1.19 -0.55
N GLY A 125 2.98 -1.71 -1.47
CA GLY A 125 1.97 -2.74 -1.18
C GLY A 125 0.55 -2.20 -0.95
N LYS A 126 0.13 -1.18 -1.72
CA LYS A 126 -1.25 -0.65 -1.73
C LYS A 126 -2.31 -1.74 -1.91
N GLY A 127 -2.08 -2.69 -2.82
CA GLY A 127 -2.98 -3.83 -3.03
C GLY A 127 -3.23 -4.65 -1.77
N ARG A 128 -2.23 -4.76 -0.88
CA ARG A 128 -2.36 -5.45 0.41
C ARG A 128 -3.20 -4.67 1.42
N GLN A 129 -3.11 -3.34 1.44
CA GLN A 129 -4.01 -2.49 2.24
C GLN A 129 -5.45 -2.64 1.76
N LEU A 130 -5.67 -2.60 0.44
CA LEU A 130 -6.98 -2.82 -0.16
C LEU A 130 -7.54 -4.22 0.18
N ALA A 131 -6.68 -5.24 0.20
CA ALA A 131 -7.06 -6.60 0.58
C ALA A 131 -7.45 -6.70 2.06
N ALA A 132 -6.79 -5.95 2.95
CA ALA A 132 -7.19 -5.84 4.35
C ALA A 132 -8.55 -5.17 4.52
N LEU A 133 -8.83 -4.09 3.79
CA LEU A 133 -10.15 -3.48 3.77
C LEU A 133 -11.23 -4.42 3.24
N ALA A 134 -10.91 -5.21 2.21
CA ALA A 134 -11.82 -6.25 1.71
C ALA A 134 -12.08 -7.33 2.76
N ARG A 135 -11.05 -7.79 3.48
CA ARG A 135 -11.18 -8.74 4.59
C ARG A 135 -12.08 -8.19 5.70
N ALA A 136 -11.90 -6.94 6.11
CA ALA A 136 -12.77 -6.29 7.10
C ALA A 136 -14.23 -6.25 6.61
N ALA A 137 -14.45 -5.90 5.34
CA ALA A 137 -15.79 -5.91 4.76
C ALA A 137 -16.41 -7.32 4.73
N PHE A 138 -15.62 -8.36 4.41
CA PHE A 138 -16.10 -9.75 4.45
C PHE A 138 -16.51 -10.20 5.86
N LYS A 139 -15.78 -9.77 6.89
CA LYS A 139 -16.14 -10.03 8.29
C LYS A 139 -17.52 -9.43 8.65
N GLU A 140 -17.86 -8.27 8.05
CA GLU A 140 -19.13 -7.58 8.25
C GLU A 140 -20.23 -7.99 7.26
N ASP A 141 -20.03 -9.05 6.45
CA ASP A 141 -20.94 -9.47 5.37
C ASP A 141 -21.24 -8.34 4.35
N ARG A 142 -20.28 -7.43 4.15
CA ARG A 142 -20.41 -6.29 3.24
C ARG A 142 -19.84 -6.59 1.86
N PRO A 143 -20.55 -6.18 0.79
CA PRO A 143 -20.07 -6.34 -0.57
C PRO A 143 -18.87 -5.42 -0.84
N VAL A 144 -17.88 -5.95 -1.57
CA VAL A 144 -16.70 -5.22 -2.04
C VAL A 144 -16.82 -5.00 -3.53
N LEU A 145 -16.69 -3.74 -3.95
CA LEU A 145 -16.64 -3.35 -5.36
C LEU A 145 -15.20 -3.00 -5.72
N PHE A 146 -14.61 -3.80 -6.60
CA PHE A 146 -13.25 -3.60 -7.09
C PHE A 146 -13.27 -3.06 -8.52
N PHE A 147 -12.67 -1.89 -8.75
CA PHE A 147 -12.56 -1.28 -10.06
C PHE A 147 -11.10 -1.23 -10.50
N THR A 148 -10.86 -1.67 -11.73
CA THR A 148 -9.56 -1.59 -12.40
C THR A 148 -9.77 -1.52 -13.90
N ASP A 149 -8.83 -0.89 -14.61
CA ASP A 149 -8.75 -0.89 -16.07
C ASP A 149 -8.00 -2.13 -16.61
N ASN A 150 -7.26 -2.84 -15.77
CA ASN A 150 -6.39 -3.94 -16.15
C ASN A 150 -6.74 -5.25 -15.41
N ALA A 151 -7.09 -6.27 -16.17
CA ALA A 151 -7.43 -7.60 -15.63
C ALA A 151 -6.28 -8.28 -14.85
N SER A 152 -5.02 -7.95 -15.15
CA SER A 152 -3.88 -8.51 -14.39
C SER A 152 -3.86 -8.00 -12.95
N LEU A 153 -4.27 -6.74 -12.72
CA LEU A 153 -4.32 -6.15 -11.37
C LEU A 153 -5.35 -6.86 -10.48
N PHE A 154 -6.49 -7.27 -11.05
CA PHE A 154 -7.46 -8.09 -10.32
C PHE A 154 -6.88 -9.46 -9.97
N THR A 155 -6.15 -10.08 -10.90
CA THR A 155 -5.51 -11.38 -10.68
C THR A 155 -4.47 -11.29 -9.56
N ASP A 156 -3.61 -10.27 -9.58
CA ASP A 156 -2.59 -10.02 -8.55
C ASP A 156 -3.24 -9.74 -7.18
N PHE A 157 -4.30 -8.92 -7.17
CA PHE A 157 -5.07 -8.63 -5.97
C PHE A 157 -5.61 -9.91 -5.32
N VAL A 158 -6.25 -10.79 -6.10
CA VAL A 158 -6.82 -12.04 -5.56
C VAL A 158 -5.72 -13.05 -5.20
N ALA A 159 -4.82 -13.35 -6.14
CA ALA A 159 -3.86 -14.45 -6.01
C ALA A 159 -2.74 -14.18 -5.00
N ARG A 160 -2.37 -12.91 -4.80
CA ARG A 160 -1.28 -12.52 -3.88
C ARG A 160 -1.82 -11.80 -2.66
N ASP A 161 -2.47 -10.65 -2.85
CA ASP A 161 -2.74 -9.73 -1.75
C ASP A 161 -3.84 -10.24 -0.83
N LEU A 162 -4.96 -10.67 -1.41
CA LEU A 162 -6.06 -11.26 -0.67
C LEU A 162 -5.69 -12.63 -0.08
N ALA A 163 -4.97 -13.47 -0.83
CA ALA A 163 -4.43 -14.73 -0.33
C ALA A 163 -3.58 -14.53 0.94
N THR A 164 -2.68 -13.54 0.92
CA THR A 164 -1.84 -13.17 2.07
C THR A 164 -2.69 -12.73 3.24
N VAL A 165 -3.57 -11.74 3.05
CA VAL A 165 -4.33 -11.15 4.15
C VAL A 165 -5.37 -12.12 4.71
N MET A 166 -5.97 -12.98 3.89
CA MET A 166 -6.91 -14.02 4.34
C MET A 166 -6.21 -15.24 4.95
N ARG A 167 -4.87 -15.36 4.81
CA ARG A 167 -4.09 -16.55 5.16
C ARG A 167 -4.64 -17.82 4.53
N LYS A 168 -4.99 -17.71 3.26
CA LYS A 168 -5.53 -18.82 2.47
C LYS A 168 -4.79 -18.90 1.15
N PRO A 169 -4.44 -20.10 0.68
CA PRO A 169 -3.86 -20.23 -0.64
C PRO A 169 -4.90 -19.81 -1.70
N ALA A 170 -4.41 -19.26 -2.82
CA ALA A 170 -5.27 -18.66 -3.83
C ALA A 170 -6.32 -19.62 -4.40
N ASN A 171 -6.03 -20.93 -4.44
CA ASN A 171 -6.94 -21.97 -4.90
C ASN A 171 -8.12 -22.24 -3.94
N GLU A 172 -8.03 -21.84 -2.67
CA GLU A 172 -9.11 -21.97 -1.69
C GLU A 172 -9.99 -20.72 -1.63
N LEU A 173 -9.48 -19.55 -2.06
CA LEU A 173 -10.23 -18.29 -2.04
C LEU A 173 -11.61 -18.36 -2.72
N PRO A 174 -11.83 -19.07 -3.84
CA PRO A 174 -13.17 -19.20 -4.45
C PRO A 174 -14.24 -19.81 -3.54
N GLN A 175 -13.86 -20.47 -2.44
CA GLN A 175 -14.80 -20.97 -1.43
C GLN A 175 -15.30 -19.85 -0.50
N PHE A 176 -14.54 -18.76 -0.39
CA PHE A 176 -14.77 -17.64 0.53
C PHE A 176 -15.23 -16.37 -0.19
N ILE A 177 -14.82 -16.19 -1.45
CA ILE A 177 -15.20 -15.05 -2.28
C ILE A 177 -15.93 -15.51 -3.54
N LYS A 178 -16.96 -14.76 -3.92
CA LYS A 178 -17.74 -14.97 -5.15
C LYS A 178 -17.66 -13.71 -5.99
N PRO A 179 -16.58 -13.51 -6.77
CA PRO A 179 -16.42 -12.30 -7.56
C PRO A 179 -17.43 -12.30 -8.70
N TYR A 180 -18.08 -11.15 -8.90
CA TYR A 180 -18.86 -10.85 -10.09
C TYR A 180 -18.04 -9.89 -10.94
N ILE A 181 -17.69 -10.29 -12.16
CA ILE A 181 -16.90 -9.44 -13.05
C ILE A 181 -17.85 -8.75 -14.02
N VAL A 182 -17.76 -7.42 -14.08
CA VAL A 182 -18.47 -6.60 -15.06
C VAL A 182 -17.41 -6.03 -16.00
N ASN A 183 -17.53 -6.32 -17.29
CA ASN A 183 -16.59 -5.79 -18.29
C ASN A 183 -17.04 -4.41 -18.81
N SER A 184 -16.11 -3.67 -19.41
CA SER A 184 -16.33 -2.32 -19.94
C SER A 184 -16.94 -2.29 -21.36
N SER A 185 -17.35 -3.44 -21.92
CA SER A 185 -17.96 -3.45 -23.26
C SER A 185 -19.32 -2.75 -23.27
N LYS A 186 -19.75 -2.26 -24.45
CA LYS A 186 -21.07 -1.62 -24.66
C LYS A 186 -22.23 -2.42 -24.07
N ASP A 187 -22.10 -3.75 -24.12
CA ASP A 187 -22.98 -4.68 -23.43
C ASP A 187 -22.20 -5.23 -22.23
N ALA A 188 -22.23 -4.51 -21.11
CA ALA A 188 -21.55 -4.93 -19.89
C ALA A 188 -22.13 -6.28 -19.43
N SER A 189 -21.34 -7.35 -19.54
CA SER A 189 -21.77 -8.69 -19.14
C SER A 189 -21.34 -8.95 -17.70
N ILE A 190 -22.29 -9.45 -16.90
CA ILE A 190 -21.99 -9.98 -15.57
C ILE A 190 -21.51 -11.41 -15.78
N LEU A 191 -20.22 -11.64 -15.56
CA LEU A 191 -19.66 -12.98 -15.48
C LEU A 191 -19.78 -13.45 -14.04
N ASP A 192 -20.76 -14.33 -13.80
CA ASP A 192 -20.91 -15.06 -12.55
C ASP A 192 -20.24 -16.44 -12.70
N PRO A 193 -19.22 -16.78 -11.88
CA PRO A 193 -18.49 -18.04 -11.98
C PRO A 193 -19.34 -19.27 -11.64
N ILE A 194 -20.51 -19.12 -11.01
CA ILE A 194 -21.43 -20.20 -10.62
C ILE A 194 -22.62 -20.27 -11.58
N PHE A 195 -23.07 -19.14 -12.13
CA PHE A 195 -24.28 -19.05 -12.93
C PHE A 195 -24.01 -19.14 -14.45
N ARG A 196 -24.48 -20.23 -15.08
CA ARG A 196 -24.46 -20.42 -16.55
C ARG A 196 -25.61 -19.66 -17.25
N GLY A 197 -25.79 -18.37 -16.96
CA GLY A 197 -26.83 -17.54 -17.58
C GLY A 197 -26.55 -16.04 -17.47
N ALA A 198 -27.33 -15.21 -18.18
CA ALA A 198 -27.20 -13.75 -18.09
C ALA A 198 -28.13 -13.20 -16.98
N ALA A 199 -27.54 -12.62 -15.92
CA ALA A 199 -28.30 -11.87 -14.92
C ALA A 199 -28.31 -10.38 -15.29
N THR A 200 -29.48 -9.73 -15.21
CA THR A 200 -29.62 -8.30 -15.53
C THR A 200 -29.66 -7.44 -14.26
N TRP A 201 -29.12 -6.23 -14.36
CA TRP A 201 -28.75 -5.30 -13.29
C TRP A 201 -29.89 -4.80 -12.37
N ARG A 202 -31.16 -5.20 -12.60
CA ARG A 202 -32.34 -4.60 -11.94
C ARG A 202 -32.59 -5.03 -10.48
N GLY A 203 -31.76 -5.91 -9.91
CA GLY A 203 -32.05 -6.56 -8.62
C GLY A 203 -31.15 -6.21 -7.42
N PHE A 204 -30.02 -5.52 -7.62
CA PHE A 204 -29.05 -5.32 -6.53
C PHE A 204 -29.36 -4.07 -5.69
N ARG A 205 -29.74 -4.26 -4.43
CA ARG A 205 -29.65 -3.24 -3.37
C ARG A 205 -28.45 -3.56 -2.49
N PHE A 206 -27.46 -2.67 -2.45
CA PHE A 206 -26.30 -2.81 -1.58
C PHE A 206 -26.42 -1.87 -0.37
N PRO A 207 -26.70 -2.37 0.84
CA PRO A 207 -26.49 -1.60 2.05
C PRO A 207 -24.98 -1.56 2.34
N GLY A 208 -24.37 -0.37 2.26
CA GLY A 208 -22.99 -0.13 2.72
C GLY A 208 -21.90 -0.74 1.84
N ILE A 209 -21.64 -0.11 0.69
CA ILE A 209 -20.56 -0.50 -0.23
C ILE A 209 -19.18 -0.17 0.37
N ALA A 210 -18.25 -1.12 0.37
CA ALA A 210 -16.81 -0.81 0.43
C ALA A 210 -16.31 -0.69 -1.02
N ILE A 211 -16.00 0.54 -1.46
CA ILE A 211 -15.41 0.79 -2.78
C ILE A 211 -13.90 0.63 -2.64
N VAL A 212 -13.34 -0.36 -3.31
CA VAL A 212 -11.90 -0.56 -3.45
C VAL A 212 -11.56 -0.14 -4.88
N CYS A 213 -11.12 1.10 -5.06
CA CYS A 213 -10.67 1.60 -6.37
C CYS A 213 -9.16 1.47 -6.47
N GLN A 214 -8.66 0.80 -7.51
CA GLN A 214 -7.25 0.79 -7.86
C GLN A 214 -7.11 1.38 -9.26
N THR A 215 -6.56 2.59 -9.33
CA THR A 215 -6.10 3.23 -10.58
C THR A 215 -4.68 2.82 -10.90
#